data_AF-A0A6A4Z0G4-F1
#
_entry.id   AF-A0A6A4Z0G4-F1
#
_cell.length_a   1.000
_cell.length_b   1.000
_cell.length_c   1.000
_cell.angle_alpha   90.00
_cell.angle_beta   90.00
_cell.angle_gamma   90.00
#
_symmetry.space_group_name_H-M   'P 1'
#
loop_
_entity.id
_entity.type
_entity.pdbx_description
1 polymer ?
#
loop_
_entity_poly.entity_id
_entity_poly.type
_entity_poly.pdbx_seq_one_letter_code
_entity_poly.pdbx_strand_id
1 'polypeptide(L)'
;ILTDVAVPVWTTNLPPSVTHIWLHNCSLLPETELEKFPSNFLSFDLQNSDWMELAHLSATLQDVGLINNPNLHRIANFRVNPAGISVVNTSISSWIVDNSTYAALNSQPPGKYGTENGYDMFNSTIESDPVECDKLKGTLMPVFTNKTLRSAMRNNNTYSNANFTVCLLPRSSYLSMARVTHVM
;
A
#
# COMPACT_ATOMS: atom_id res chain seq x y z
N ILE A 1 -22.63 8.45 13.55
CA ILE A 1 -21.37 7.69 13.38
C ILE A 1 -21.32 7.36 11.89
N LEU A 2 -20.40 7.97 11.15
CA LEU A 2 -20.16 7.62 9.75
C LEU A 2 -19.04 6.59 9.74
N THR A 3 -19.36 5.34 9.41
CA THR A 3 -18.40 4.22 9.36
C THR A 3 -17.71 4.15 8.01
N ASP A 4 -18.44 4.50 6.96
CA ASP A 4 -18.02 4.41 5.56
C ASP A 4 -18.27 5.74 4.89
N VAL A 5 -17.22 6.31 4.29
CA VAL A 5 -17.30 7.56 3.55
C VAL A 5 -16.77 7.29 2.14
N ALA A 6 -17.68 7.25 1.16
CA ALA A 6 -17.31 7.60 -0.20
C ALA A 6 -17.07 9.11 -0.17
N VAL A 7 -15.83 9.55 -0.42
CA VAL A 7 -15.49 10.98 -0.36
C VAL A 7 -15.60 11.56 -1.79
N PRO A 8 -16.75 12.09 -2.22
CA PRO A 8 -16.74 13.02 -3.33
C PRO A 8 -16.19 14.33 -2.77
N VAL A 9 -15.07 14.80 -3.30
CA VAL A 9 -14.66 16.21 -3.21
C VAL A 9 -14.15 16.64 -1.82
N TRP A 10 -12.82 16.58 -1.65
CA TRP A 10 -11.97 17.50 -0.88
C TRP A 10 -12.37 17.94 0.54
N THR A 11 -13.02 17.09 1.34
CA THR A 11 -13.23 17.39 2.76
C THR A 11 -11.96 17.06 3.55
N THR A 12 -11.16 18.08 3.80
CA THR A 12 -9.82 18.02 4.42
C THR A 12 -9.82 17.84 5.94
N ASN A 13 -10.93 17.37 6.51
CA ASN A 13 -11.10 17.14 7.95
C ASN A 13 -12.13 16.02 8.18
N LEU A 14 -11.76 14.79 7.84
CA LEU A 14 -12.60 13.63 8.15
C LEU A 14 -12.70 13.46 9.66
N PRO A 15 -13.89 13.10 10.20
CA PRO A 15 -14.04 12.85 11.64
C PRO A 15 -13.08 11.75 12.12
N PRO A 16 -12.52 11.84 13.35
CA PRO A 16 -11.73 10.76 13.93
C PRO A 16 -12.49 9.44 14.08
N SER A 17 -13.82 9.43 13.96
CA SER A 17 -14.62 8.21 13.98
C SER A 17 -14.57 7.42 12.66
N VAL A 18 -14.01 7.99 11.58
CA VAL A 18 -13.92 7.31 10.28
C VAL A 18 -12.90 6.17 10.37
N THR A 19 -13.35 4.97 10.05
CA THR A 19 -12.53 3.75 10.10
C THR A 19 -12.28 3.14 8.72
N HIS A 20 -13.09 3.49 7.72
CA HIS A 20 -12.98 3.02 6.34
C HIS A 20 -13.02 4.21 5.38
N ILE A 21 -12.09 4.22 4.43
CA ILE A 21 -12.01 5.27 3.41
C ILE A 21 -12.02 4.61 2.03
N TRP A 22 -13.02 4.96 1.23
CA TRP A 22 -13.18 4.46 -0.14
C TRP A 22 -13.10 5.62 -1.14
N LEU A 23 -12.07 5.56 -1.98
CA LEU A 23 -11.74 6.56 -2.99
C LEU A 23 -11.80 5.88 -4.36
N HIS A 24 -13.00 5.84 -4.95
CA HIS A 24 -13.23 5.18 -6.23
C HIS A 24 -13.47 6.23 -7.31
N ASN A 25 -12.85 6.05 -8.47
CA ASN A 25 -12.97 6.96 -9.62
C ASN A 25 -12.56 8.40 -9.28
N CYS A 26 -11.51 8.56 -8.46
CA CYS A 26 -10.99 9.86 -8.08
C CYS A 26 -9.90 10.32 -9.06
N SER A 27 -9.95 11.58 -9.45
CA SER A 27 -8.82 12.25 -10.09
C SER A 27 -7.68 12.47 -9.07
N LEU A 28 -6.47 12.75 -9.57
CA LEU A 28 -5.27 13.00 -8.78
C LEU A 28 -5.53 13.94 -7.59
N LEU A 29 -5.32 13.44 -6.37
CA LEU A 29 -5.16 14.31 -5.19
C LEU A 29 -3.73 14.85 -5.17
N PRO A 30 -3.51 16.11 -4.76
CA PRO A 30 -2.20 16.53 -4.29
C PRO A 30 -1.77 15.64 -3.12
N GLU A 31 -0.52 15.16 -3.14
CA GLU A 31 0.06 14.27 -2.13
C GLU A 31 -0.13 14.79 -0.68
N THR A 32 -0.12 16.11 -0.52
CA THR A 32 -0.30 16.82 0.77
C THR A 32 -1.67 16.64 1.42
N GLU A 33 -2.67 16.12 0.70
CA GLU A 33 -4.01 15.91 1.24
C GLU A 33 -4.12 14.60 2.05
N LEU A 34 -3.22 13.63 1.82
CA LEU A 34 -3.20 12.36 2.54
C LEU A 34 -2.84 12.50 4.01
N GLU A 35 -1.99 13.47 4.34
CA GLU A 35 -1.60 13.77 5.73
C GLU A 35 -2.77 14.23 6.60
N LYS A 36 -3.86 14.70 5.96
CA LYS A 36 -5.07 15.18 6.65
C LYS A 36 -6.03 14.05 6.98
N PHE A 37 -5.74 12.84 6.52
CA PHE A 37 -6.56 11.68 6.84
C PHE A 37 -6.33 11.33 8.32
N PRO A 38 -7.38 10.88 9.03
CA PRO A 38 -7.25 10.50 10.43
C PRO A 38 -6.17 9.42 10.59
N SER A 39 -5.44 9.38 11.69
CA SER A 39 -4.40 8.36 11.87
C SER A 39 -4.96 6.99 12.27
N ASN A 40 -6.27 6.89 12.54
CA ASN A 40 -6.90 5.72 13.13
C ASN A 40 -7.84 4.96 12.20
N PHE A 41 -7.89 5.29 10.90
CA PHE A 41 -8.63 4.44 9.96
C PHE A 41 -7.88 3.12 9.72
N LEU A 42 -8.66 2.09 9.46
CA LEU A 42 -8.20 0.70 9.36
C LEU A 42 -8.23 0.21 7.91
N SER A 43 -9.17 0.71 7.10
CA SER A 43 -9.34 0.26 5.73
C SER A 43 -9.19 1.42 4.73
N PHE A 44 -8.41 1.18 3.69
CA PHE A 44 -8.19 2.10 2.58
C PHE A 44 -8.43 1.38 1.26
N ASP A 45 -9.43 1.83 0.50
CA ASP A 45 -9.70 1.31 -0.83
C ASP A 45 -9.58 2.44 -1.86
N LEU A 46 -8.67 2.28 -2.80
CA LEU A 46 -8.41 3.18 -3.91
C LEU A 46 -8.61 2.39 -5.20
N GLN A 47 -9.67 2.71 -5.94
CA GLN A 47 -10.00 1.99 -7.17
C GLN A 47 -10.21 2.92 -8.35
N ASN A 48 -9.80 2.45 -9.53
CA ASN A 48 -10.05 3.11 -10.81
C ASN A 48 -9.67 4.60 -10.79
N SER A 49 -8.53 4.93 -10.17
CA SER A 49 -8.12 6.31 -9.92
C SER A 49 -6.79 6.63 -10.60
N ASP A 50 -6.56 7.92 -10.86
CA ASP A 50 -5.39 8.42 -11.58
C ASP A 50 -4.19 8.76 -10.68
N TRP A 51 -4.18 8.24 -9.46
CA TRP A 51 -3.13 8.54 -8.50
C TRP A 51 -1.79 8.00 -8.96
N MET A 52 -0.75 8.79 -8.72
CA MET A 52 0.62 8.43 -9.10
C MET A 52 1.40 7.84 -7.93
N GLU A 53 1.17 8.38 -6.75
CA GLU A 53 1.92 8.05 -5.55
C GLU A 53 0.98 7.92 -4.34
N LEU A 54 1.29 6.95 -3.47
CA LEU A 54 0.68 6.80 -2.15
C LEU A 54 1.78 6.94 -1.11
N ALA A 55 1.85 8.12 -0.49
CA ALA A 55 2.87 8.44 0.50
C ALA A 55 2.27 9.20 1.69
N HIS A 56 3.02 9.27 2.78
CA HIS A 56 2.70 10.10 3.94
C HIS A 56 1.38 9.76 4.68
N LEU A 57 0.87 8.54 4.51
CA LEU A 57 -0.24 8.04 5.31
C LEU A 57 0.21 7.79 6.76
N SER A 58 -0.42 8.48 7.70
CA SER A 58 -0.10 8.36 9.13
C SER A 58 -0.75 7.14 9.81
N ALA A 59 -1.67 6.46 9.12
CA ALA A 59 -2.41 5.32 9.66
C ALA A 59 -1.64 3.99 9.51
N THR A 60 -1.93 3.04 10.40
CA THR A 60 -1.50 1.64 10.25
C THR A 60 -2.68 0.81 9.79
N LEU A 61 -2.68 0.42 8.52
CA LEU A 61 -3.85 -0.15 7.87
C LEU A 61 -3.96 -1.66 8.09
N GLN A 62 -5.20 -2.10 8.28
CA GLN A 62 -5.60 -3.50 8.35
C GLN A 62 -6.03 -4.01 6.97
N ASP A 63 -6.73 -3.20 6.17
CA ASP A 63 -7.21 -3.62 4.86
C ASP A 63 -6.89 -2.58 3.80
N VAL A 64 -6.30 -3.06 2.71
CA VAL A 64 -5.81 -2.20 1.62
C VAL A 64 -6.27 -2.75 0.28
N GLY A 65 -7.05 -1.97 -0.47
CA GLY A 65 -7.41 -2.23 -1.85
C GLY A 65 -6.80 -1.18 -2.78
N LEU A 66 -5.92 -1.58 -3.70
CA LEU A 66 -5.35 -0.73 -4.75
C LEU A 66 -5.65 -1.41 -6.09
N ILE A 67 -6.83 -1.13 -6.67
CA ILE A 67 -7.35 -1.88 -7.81
C ILE A 67 -7.51 -0.97 -9.03
N ASN A 68 -6.96 -1.39 -10.18
CA ASN A 68 -7.05 -0.66 -11.45
C ASN A 68 -6.54 0.79 -11.36
N ASN A 69 -5.35 1.00 -10.79
CA ASN A 69 -4.73 2.33 -10.74
C ASN A 69 -3.50 2.36 -11.67
N PRO A 70 -3.68 2.58 -13.00
CA PRO A 70 -2.62 2.38 -13.98
C PRO A 70 -1.45 3.37 -13.85
N ASN A 71 -1.68 4.53 -13.23
CA ASN A 71 -0.66 5.55 -13.02
C ASN A 71 0.06 5.42 -11.67
N LEU A 72 -0.46 4.59 -10.76
CA LEU A 72 0.09 4.42 -9.41
C LEU A 72 1.35 3.59 -9.53
N HIS A 73 2.50 4.22 -9.28
CA HIS A 73 3.80 3.60 -9.45
C HIS A 73 4.65 3.66 -8.18
N ARG A 74 4.30 4.52 -7.21
CA ARG A 74 5.02 4.69 -5.95
C ARG A 74 4.15 4.44 -4.73
N ILE A 75 4.66 3.67 -3.77
CA ILE A 75 4.12 3.49 -2.42
C ILE A 75 5.26 3.70 -1.41
N ALA A 76 5.11 4.66 -0.51
CA ALA A 76 6.11 4.97 0.50
C ALA A 76 5.47 5.32 1.85
N ASN A 77 6.21 5.13 2.94
CA ASN A 77 5.73 5.44 4.31
C ASN A 77 4.37 4.81 4.65
N PHE A 78 4.10 3.66 4.03
CA PHE A 78 2.83 2.96 4.11
C PHE A 78 2.93 1.89 5.18
N ARG A 79 2.38 2.14 6.37
CA ARG A 79 2.39 1.16 7.45
C ARG A 79 1.18 0.26 7.34
N VAL A 80 1.44 -1.04 7.29
CA VAL A 80 0.39 -2.05 7.32
C VAL A 80 0.60 -3.00 8.48
N ASN A 81 -0.51 -3.40 9.09
CA ASN A 81 -0.62 -4.60 9.91
C ASN A 81 -1.80 -5.41 9.38
N PRO A 82 -1.73 -5.88 8.11
CA PRO A 82 -2.95 -6.10 7.37
C PRO A 82 -3.59 -7.45 7.74
N ALA A 83 -4.92 -7.46 7.78
CA ALA A 83 -5.72 -8.64 7.53
C ALA A 83 -5.73 -8.97 6.03
N GLY A 84 -5.75 -7.95 5.15
CA GLY A 84 -5.62 -8.13 3.70
C GLY A 84 -4.97 -6.98 2.92
N ILE A 85 -4.28 -7.30 1.81
CA ILE A 85 -3.75 -6.32 0.87
C ILE A 85 -3.93 -6.77 -0.59
N SER A 86 -4.62 -5.97 -1.39
CA SER A 86 -4.83 -6.23 -2.81
C SER A 86 -4.20 -5.13 -3.65
N VAL A 87 -3.28 -5.50 -4.54
CA VAL A 87 -2.76 -4.61 -5.59
C VAL A 87 -3.05 -5.28 -6.92
N VAL A 88 -4.16 -4.93 -7.56
CA VAL A 88 -4.68 -5.66 -8.73
C VAL A 88 -4.69 -4.75 -9.95
N ASN A 89 -4.27 -5.27 -11.10
CA ASN A 89 -4.16 -4.52 -12.36
C ASN A 89 -3.40 -3.20 -12.19
N THR A 90 -2.31 -3.21 -11.41
CA THR A 90 -1.55 -2.01 -11.02
C THR A 90 -0.05 -2.31 -11.08
N SER A 91 0.78 -1.36 -11.50
CA SER A 91 2.23 -1.56 -11.68
C SER A 91 3.03 -0.64 -10.77
N ILE A 92 3.62 -1.21 -9.71
CA ILE A 92 4.41 -0.47 -8.72
C ILE A 92 5.90 -0.63 -9.04
N SER A 93 6.56 0.47 -9.38
CA SER A 93 8.01 0.53 -9.63
C SER A 93 8.83 1.03 -8.44
N SER A 94 8.16 1.49 -7.38
CA SER A 94 8.80 1.92 -6.15
C SER A 94 7.91 1.64 -4.95
N TRP A 95 8.27 0.61 -4.17
CA TRP A 95 7.60 0.32 -2.91
C TRP A 95 8.61 0.32 -1.77
N ILE A 96 8.59 1.39 -0.99
CA ILE A 96 9.53 1.62 0.11
C ILE A 96 8.85 1.25 1.42
N VAL A 97 9.43 0.31 2.16
CA VAL A 97 8.83 -0.26 3.38
C VAL A 97 9.79 -0.23 4.56
N ASP A 98 9.20 -0.18 5.75
CA ASP A 98 9.93 -0.40 6.99
C ASP A 98 10.01 -1.88 7.41
N ASN A 99 10.85 -2.21 8.40
CA ASN A 99 11.03 -3.59 8.85
C ASN A 99 9.74 -4.21 9.41
N SER A 100 8.90 -3.42 10.08
CA SER A 100 7.60 -3.88 10.59
C SER A 100 6.64 -4.19 9.46
N THR A 101 6.54 -3.30 8.49
CA THR A 101 5.68 -3.40 7.31
C THR A 101 6.13 -4.58 6.45
N TYR A 102 7.42 -4.72 6.18
CA TYR A 102 7.99 -5.86 5.45
C TYR A 102 7.66 -7.20 6.13
N ALA A 103 7.80 -7.28 7.45
CA ALA A 103 7.45 -8.48 8.20
C ALA A 103 5.94 -8.78 8.10
N ALA A 104 5.10 -7.76 8.25
CA ALA A 104 3.64 -7.88 8.18
C ALA A 104 3.14 -8.29 6.77
N LEU A 105 3.77 -7.80 5.70
CA LEU A 105 3.46 -8.21 4.33
C LEU A 105 3.84 -9.67 4.09
N ASN A 106 5.01 -10.10 4.58
CA ASN A 106 5.48 -11.48 4.39
C ASN A 106 4.82 -12.51 5.32
N SER A 107 4.12 -12.08 6.38
CA SER A 107 3.29 -12.98 7.18
C SER A 107 1.92 -13.26 6.56
N GLN A 108 1.53 -12.51 5.53
CA GLN A 108 0.22 -12.68 4.90
C GLN A 108 0.11 -14.05 4.21
N PRO A 109 -1.00 -14.78 4.40
CA PRO A 109 -1.29 -15.91 3.54
C PRO A 109 -1.57 -15.41 2.11
N PRO A 110 -1.27 -16.19 1.06
CA PRO A 110 -1.83 -15.90 -0.26
C PRO A 110 -3.37 -15.85 -0.15
N GLY A 111 -3.99 -14.75 -0.58
CA GLY A 111 -5.41 -14.47 -0.37
C GLY A 111 -6.33 -15.25 -1.30
N LYS A 112 -7.22 -16.08 -0.78
CA LYS A 112 -8.11 -16.93 -1.60
C LYS A 112 -9.12 -16.08 -2.38
N TYR A 113 -9.48 -16.53 -3.59
CA TYR A 113 -10.58 -15.91 -4.35
C TYR A 113 -11.84 -15.83 -3.49
N GLY A 114 -12.32 -14.61 -3.23
CA GLY A 114 -13.52 -14.35 -2.42
C GLY A 114 -13.30 -14.34 -0.90
N THR A 115 -12.06 -14.27 -0.41
CA THR A 115 -11.77 -14.03 1.03
C THR A 115 -11.05 -12.70 1.21
N GLU A 116 -11.44 -11.96 2.25
CA GLU A 116 -10.85 -10.65 2.60
C GLU A 116 -9.43 -10.77 3.18
N ASN A 117 -9.02 -11.95 3.63
CA ASN A 117 -7.73 -12.15 4.30
C ASN A 117 -6.60 -12.58 3.34
N GLY A 118 -5.42 -11.98 3.51
CA GLY A 118 -4.21 -12.28 2.77
C GLY A 118 -3.88 -11.31 1.64
N TYR A 119 -2.99 -11.69 0.73
CA TYR A 119 -2.57 -10.83 -0.37
C TYR A 119 -3.11 -11.26 -1.74
N ASP A 120 -3.49 -10.30 -2.59
CA ASP A 120 -3.84 -10.50 -4.01
C ASP A 120 -3.07 -9.50 -4.90
N MET A 121 -2.17 -9.99 -5.74
CA MET A 121 -1.39 -9.18 -6.69
C MET A 121 -1.70 -9.53 -8.14
N PHE A 122 -2.94 -9.92 -8.43
CA PHE A 122 -3.35 -10.38 -9.75
C PHE A 122 -3.10 -9.33 -10.83
N ASN A 123 -2.44 -9.76 -11.91
CA ASN A 123 -2.12 -8.94 -13.08
C ASN A 123 -1.40 -7.61 -12.73
N SER A 124 -0.52 -7.68 -11.73
CA SER A 124 0.28 -6.55 -11.26
C SER A 124 1.76 -6.86 -11.36
N THR A 125 2.57 -5.80 -11.47
CA THR A 125 4.02 -5.86 -11.30
C THR A 125 4.39 -5.07 -10.06
N ILE A 126 5.30 -5.61 -9.25
CA ILE A 126 5.83 -4.94 -8.07
C ILE A 126 7.33 -5.15 -8.10
N GLU A 127 8.04 -4.20 -8.67
CA GLU A 127 9.48 -4.28 -8.90
C GLU A 127 10.12 -2.95 -8.54
N SER A 128 10.61 -2.84 -7.31
CA SER A 128 11.22 -1.60 -6.83
C SER A 128 12.54 -1.31 -7.54
N ASP A 129 12.75 -0.04 -7.93
CA ASP A 129 13.97 0.39 -8.60
C ASP A 129 15.21 0.20 -7.68
N PRO A 130 16.23 -0.59 -8.10
CA PRO A 130 17.47 -0.75 -7.36
C PRO A 130 18.21 0.57 -7.12
N VAL A 131 18.23 1.47 -8.10
CA VAL A 131 18.97 2.73 -8.02
C VAL A 131 18.34 3.65 -6.98
N GLU A 132 17.01 3.71 -6.92
CA GLU A 132 16.32 4.42 -5.86
C GLU A 132 16.59 3.77 -4.49
N CYS A 133 16.49 2.44 -4.42
CA CYS A 133 16.66 1.75 -3.17
C CYS A 133 18.06 1.96 -2.57
N ASP A 134 19.10 1.91 -3.40
CA ASP A 134 20.48 2.19 -3.01
C ASP A 134 20.66 3.63 -2.52
N LYS A 135 20.03 4.62 -3.17
CA LYS A 135 20.06 6.03 -2.72
C LYS A 135 19.47 6.20 -1.32
N LEU A 136 18.43 5.43 -0.99
CA LEU A 136 17.81 5.40 0.33
C LEU A 136 18.58 4.53 1.34
N LYS A 137 19.73 3.97 0.94
CA LYS A 137 20.53 3.00 1.70
C LYS A 137 19.71 1.78 2.10
N GLY A 138 18.68 1.46 1.32
CA GLY A 138 17.81 0.32 1.52
C GLY A 138 18.42 -0.95 0.96
N THR A 139 17.63 -2.01 0.98
CA THR A 139 17.96 -3.29 0.35
C THR A 139 16.75 -3.78 -0.42
N LEU A 140 16.94 -4.17 -1.68
CA LEU A 140 15.89 -4.85 -2.43
C LEU A 140 15.63 -6.23 -1.84
N MET A 141 14.40 -6.46 -1.42
CA MET A 141 13.97 -7.67 -0.76
C MET A 141 12.78 -8.29 -1.50
N PRO A 142 12.75 -9.62 -1.69
CA PRO A 142 11.57 -10.28 -2.21
C PRO A 142 10.42 -10.19 -1.19
N VAL A 143 9.20 -10.01 -1.68
CA VAL A 143 7.98 -9.94 -0.83
C VAL A 143 6.93 -10.96 -1.30
N PHE A 144 6.04 -11.34 -0.39
CA PHE A 144 4.97 -12.32 -0.62
C PHE A 144 5.51 -13.68 -1.07
N THR A 145 6.60 -14.14 -0.47
CA THR A 145 7.37 -15.31 -0.93
C THR A 145 6.61 -16.64 -0.85
N ASN A 146 5.57 -16.75 -0.02
CA ASN A 146 4.70 -17.93 0.02
C ASN A 146 3.70 -17.94 -1.14
N LYS A 147 3.98 -18.70 -2.20
CA LYS A 147 3.16 -18.76 -3.43
C LYS A 147 2.10 -19.88 -3.45
N THR A 148 2.01 -20.70 -2.40
CA THR A 148 1.36 -22.03 -2.41
C THR A 148 -0.08 -22.07 -2.96
N LEU A 149 -0.85 -21.00 -2.80
CA LEU A 149 -2.26 -20.96 -3.24
C LEU A 149 -2.52 -19.99 -4.41
N ARG A 150 -1.50 -19.29 -4.93
CA ARG A 150 -1.69 -18.33 -6.04
C ARG A 150 -2.23 -18.99 -7.31
N SER A 151 -1.87 -20.24 -7.57
CA SER A 151 -2.34 -21.00 -8.74
C SER A 151 -3.81 -21.39 -8.68
N ALA A 152 -4.35 -21.59 -7.48
CA ALA A 152 -5.78 -21.80 -7.29
C ALA A 152 -6.58 -20.50 -7.48
N MET A 153 -5.91 -19.34 -7.47
CA MET A 153 -6.54 -18.04 -7.66
C MET A 153 -6.53 -17.68 -9.14
N ARG A 154 -7.73 -17.45 -9.69
CA ARG A 154 -7.93 -16.88 -11.04
C ARG A 154 -7.40 -17.72 -12.22
N ASN A 155 -6.94 -18.96 -11.99
CA ASN A 155 -6.38 -19.85 -13.02
C ASN A 155 -5.31 -19.17 -13.91
N ASN A 156 -4.45 -18.33 -13.32
CA ASN A 156 -3.44 -17.56 -14.05
C ASN A 156 -2.02 -18.02 -13.70
N ASN A 157 -1.37 -18.70 -14.65
CA ASN A 157 -0.02 -19.25 -14.49
C ASN A 157 1.06 -18.18 -14.31
N THR A 158 0.86 -16.97 -14.83
CA THR A 158 1.80 -15.86 -14.66
C THR A 158 1.80 -15.37 -13.22
N TYR A 159 0.62 -15.19 -12.63
CA TYR A 159 0.47 -14.77 -11.23
C TYR A 159 1.01 -15.82 -10.24
N SER A 160 0.81 -17.10 -10.58
CA SER A 160 1.29 -18.25 -9.78
C SER A 160 2.80 -18.23 -9.54
N ASN A 161 3.56 -17.70 -10.51
CA ASN A 161 5.02 -17.72 -10.49
C ASN A 161 5.66 -16.35 -10.27
N ALA A 162 4.89 -15.27 -10.32
CA ALA A 162 5.38 -13.90 -10.20
C ALA A 162 6.25 -13.69 -8.94
N ASN A 163 7.36 -12.97 -9.12
CA ASN A 163 8.20 -12.48 -8.04
C ASN A 163 7.93 -10.99 -7.86
N PHE A 164 7.96 -10.54 -6.61
CA PHE A 164 7.76 -9.15 -6.26
C PHE A 164 8.90 -8.68 -5.38
N THR A 165 9.32 -7.43 -5.55
CA THR A 165 10.41 -6.84 -4.77
C THR A 165 10.03 -5.48 -4.21
N VAL A 166 10.47 -5.24 -2.99
CA VAL A 166 10.29 -3.97 -2.26
C VAL A 166 11.66 -3.44 -1.83
N CYS A 167 11.76 -2.13 -1.65
CA CYS A 167 12.92 -1.53 -1.00
C CYS A 167 12.72 -1.49 0.51
N LEU A 168 13.49 -2.29 1.25
CA LEU A 168 13.49 -2.30 2.71
C LEU A 168 14.49 -1.28 3.26
N LEU A 169 14.02 -0.32 4.06
CA LEU A 169 14.87 0.68 4.70
C LEU A 169 15.63 0.13 5.93
N PRO A 170 16.86 0.60 6.21
CA PRO A 170 17.59 0.21 7.41
C PRO A 170 17.01 0.88 8.66
N ARG A 171 17.20 0.25 9.84
CA ARG A 171 16.65 0.72 11.12
C ARG A 171 16.96 2.18 11.49
N SER A 172 18.08 2.72 11.03
CA SER A 172 18.48 4.11 11.31
C SER A 172 17.71 5.15 10.50
N SER A 173 17.13 4.79 9.35
CA SER A 173 16.44 5.74 8.46
C SER A 173 15.08 6.18 9.02
N TYR A 174 14.49 5.40 9.93
CA TYR A 174 13.21 5.72 10.58
C TYR A 174 13.28 6.93 11.50
N LEU A 175 14.44 7.15 12.14
CA LEU A 175 14.66 8.31 13.02
C LEU A 175 14.78 9.63 12.25
N SER A 176 15.10 9.56 10.95
CA SER A 176 15.16 10.73 10.07
C SER A 176 13.78 11.12 9.53
N MET A 177 12.91 10.14 9.24
CA MET A 177 11.56 10.41 8.72
C MET A 177 10.57 10.85 9.81
N ALA A 178 10.79 10.42 11.06
CA ALA A 178 10.01 10.88 12.22
C ALA A 178 10.40 12.28 12.74
N ARG A 179 11.44 12.91 12.19
CA ARG A 179 12.03 14.17 12.68
C ARG A 179 11.84 15.39 11.76
N VAL A 180 10.93 15.34 10.80
CA VAL A 180 10.45 16.57 10.14
C VAL A 180 9.21 17.10 10.87
N THR A 181 9.34 17.31 12.18
CA THR A 181 8.43 18.18 12.92
C THR A 181 9.28 19.28 13.54
N HIS A 182 9.14 20.48 12.94
CA HIS A 182 9.46 21.80 13.50
C HIS A 182 10.81 21.98 14.18
N VAL A 183 11.73 22.66 13.49
CA VAL A 183 12.68 23.56 14.17
C VAL A 183 12.86 24.84 13.33
N MET A 184 12.28 25.92 13.88
CA MET A 184 12.45 27.36 13.64
C MET A 184 12.30 27.94 12.23
#